data_AF-A0A972Z7R1-F1
#
_entry.id   AF-A0A972Z7R1-F1
#
_cell.length_a   1.000
_cell.length_b   1.000
_cell.length_c   1.000
_cell.angle_alpha   90.00
_cell.angle_beta   90.00
_cell.angle_gamma   90.00
#
_symmetry.space_group_name_H-M   'P 1'
#
loop_
_entity.id
_entity.type
_entity.pdbx_description
1 polymer ?
#
loop_
_entity_poly.entity_id
_entity_poly.type
_entity_poly.pdbx_seq_one_letter_code
_entity_poly.pdbx_strand_id
1 'polypeptide(L)'
;MRITTIIYYLIAIALLIYFMSLALPFLENLIPGIKLVYVIFPAAFILLTHYSPTEIVRAFKLAGRKSQGNKSDYKNAYLFFKTMQQLFIVIMLIGIPVLTIWSLAGPQTKPPQIAHIIAIIVGAFLYPLLFILFLCLPFKSALEKKLNELE
;
A
#
# COMPACT_ATOMS: atom_id res chain seq x y z
N MET A 1 -10.81 18.28 12.02
CA MET A 1 -9.90 17.96 10.90
C MET A 1 -9.83 19.18 9.99
N ARG A 2 -8.65 19.67 9.58
CA ARG A 2 -8.56 20.90 8.77
C ARG A 2 -9.08 20.62 7.36
N ILE A 3 -9.79 21.57 6.75
CA ILE A 3 -10.33 21.48 5.38
C ILE A 3 -9.23 21.14 4.38
N THR A 4 -8.04 21.70 4.56
CA THR A 4 -6.85 21.41 3.77
C THR A 4 -6.52 19.91 3.76
N THR A 5 -6.60 19.24 4.91
CA THR A 5 -6.35 17.80 5.03
C THR A 5 -7.36 16.98 4.22
N ILE A 6 -8.64 17.34 4.26
CA ILE A 6 -9.70 16.66 3.48
C ILE A 6 -9.43 16.79 1.98
N ILE A 7 -9.06 17.99 1.52
CA ILE A 7 -8.73 18.25 0.12
C ILE A 7 -7.53 17.42 -0.33
N TYR A 8 -6.46 17.34 0.48
CA TYR A 8 -5.31 16.48 0.18
C TYR A 8 -5.69 15.00 0.04
N TYR A 9 -6.56 14.49 0.92
CA TYR A 9 -7.04 13.11 0.83
C TYR A 9 -7.87 12.86 -0.44
N LEU A 10 -8.77 13.78 -0.78
CA LEU A 10 -9.57 13.67 -2.01
C LEU A 10 -8.69 13.70 -3.25
N ILE A 11 -7.68 14.58 -3.30
CA ILE A 11 -6.70 14.64 -4.38
C ILE A 11 -5.88 13.34 -4.44
N ALA A 12 -5.42 12.82 -3.29
CA ALA A 12 -4.66 11.58 -3.26
C ALA A 12 -5.48 10.38 -3.74
N ILE A 13 -6.77 10.28 -3.35
CA ILE A 13 -7.69 9.24 -3.80
C ILE A 13 -7.96 9.39 -5.31
N ALA A 14 -8.21 10.61 -5.79
CA ALA A 14 -8.45 10.87 -7.20
C ALA A 14 -7.22 10.53 -8.06
N LEU A 15 -6.02 10.91 -7.60
CA LEU A 15 -4.76 10.55 -8.25
C LEU A 15 -4.54 9.03 -8.23
N LEU A 16 -4.85 8.35 -7.12
CA LEU A 16 -4.77 6.90 -7.01
C LEU A 16 -5.67 6.22 -8.05
N ILE A 17 -6.94 6.62 -8.13
CA ILE A 17 -7.89 6.09 -9.12
C ILE A 17 -7.43 6.40 -10.55
N TYR A 18 -6.92 7.59 -10.80
CA TYR A 18 -6.41 8.03 -12.09
C TYR A 18 -5.19 7.20 -12.54
N PHE A 19 -4.19 7.03 -11.67
CA PHE A 19 -3.01 6.22 -11.94
C PHE A 19 -3.38 4.75 -12.13
N MET A 20 -4.30 4.20 -11.34
CA MET A 20 -4.79 2.83 -11.55
C MET A 20 -5.48 2.69 -12.91
N SER A 21 -6.25 3.69 -13.34
CA SER A 21 -7.02 3.65 -14.59
C SER A 21 -6.14 3.82 -15.85
N LEU A 22 -5.12 4.68 -15.81
CA LEU A 22 -4.17 4.88 -16.91
C LEU A 22 -3.12 3.78 -17.03
N ALA A 23 -2.80 3.10 -15.93
CA ALA A 23 -1.75 2.10 -15.91
C ALA A 23 -2.12 0.79 -16.61
N LEU A 24 -3.41 0.45 -16.73
CA LEU A 24 -3.82 -0.89 -17.17
C LEU A 24 -3.38 -1.28 -18.59
N PRO A 25 -3.54 -0.42 -19.62
CA PRO A 25 -3.05 -0.73 -20.97
C PRO A 25 -1.52 -0.88 -21.04
N PHE A 26 -0.81 -0.18 -20.16
CA PHE A 26 0.65 -0.30 -20.04
C PHE A 26 1.06 -1.56 -19.27
N LEU A 27 0.31 -1.89 -18.21
CA LEU A 27 0.49 -3.07 -17.34
C LEU A 27 0.38 -4.39 -18.09
N GLU A 28 -0.45 -4.48 -19.13
CA GLU A 28 -0.56 -5.71 -19.94
C GLU A 28 0.76 -6.10 -20.62
N ASN A 29 1.58 -5.11 -20.98
CA ASN A 29 2.87 -5.31 -21.66
C ASN A 29 4.07 -5.40 -20.70
N LEU A 30 3.85 -5.22 -19.40
CA LEU A 30 4.91 -5.21 -18.41
C LEU A 30 5.23 -6.61 -17.87
N ILE A 31 6.53 -6.86 -17.67
CA ILE A 31 7.04 -8.04 -16.97
C ILE A 31 6.36 -8.13 -15.59
N PRO A 32 5.95 -9.33 -15.12
CA PRO A 32 5.19 -9.51 -13.87
C PRO A 32 5.72 -8.74 -12.66
N GLY A 33 7.05 -8.59 -12.53
CA GLY A 33 7.68 -7.84 -11.45
C GLY A 33 7.33 -6.35 -11.41
N ILE A 34 7.03 -5.72 -12.54
CA ILE A 34 6.65 -4.29 -12.59
C ILE A 34 5.19 -4.10 -12.17
N LYS A 35 4.34 -5.13 -12.28
CA LYS A 35 2.95 -5.09 -11.79
C LYS A 35 2.88 -4.90 -10.27
N LEU A 36 3.89 -5.37 -9.52
CA LEU A 36 4.03 -5.13 -8.08
C LEU A 36 4.19 -3.65 -7.75
N VAL A 37 4.86 -2.87 -8.60
CA VAL A 37 5.08 -1.44 -8.38
C VAL A 37 3.76 -0.70 -8.28
N TYR A 38 2.75 -1.09 -9.06
CA TYR A 38 1.44 -0.43 -9.04
C TYR A 38 0.61 -0.71 -7.78
N VAL A 39 0.92 -1.79 -7.06
CA VAL A 39 0.29 -2.07 -5.77
C VAL A 39 0.99 -1.29 -4.65
N ILE A 40 2.31 -1.18 -4.72
CA ILE A 40 3.13 -0.51 -3.72
C ILE A 40 3.06 1.00 -3.87
N PHE A 41 3.04 1.51 -5.09
CA PHE A 41 3.20 2.93 -5.39
C PHE A 41 2.11 3.80 -4.74
N PRO A 42 0.81 3.45 -4.79
CA PRO A 42 -0.21 4.25 -4.12
C PRO A 42 -0.06 4.23 -2.59
N ALA A 43 0.28 3.09 -2.01
CA ALA A 43 0.55 2.98 -0.57
C ALA A 43 1.75 3.82 -0.18
N ALA A 44 2.85 3.73 -0.93
CA ALA A 44 4.07 4.49 -0.71
C ALA A 44 3.82 6.00 -0.87
N PHE A 45 3.06 6.41 -1.89
CA PHE A 45 2.73 7.81 -2.12
C PHE A 45 1.90 8.40 -0.96
N ILE A 46 0.88 7.69 -0.48
CA ILE A 46 0.08 8.12 0.68
C ILE A 46 0.92 8.10 1.96
N LEU A 47 1.83 7.14 2.14
CA LEU A 47 2.74 7.13 3.28
C LEU A 47 3.67 8.35 3.26
N LEU A 48 4.17 8.74 2.08
CA LEU A 48 5.04 9.91 1.93
C LEU A 48 4.34 11.24 2.25
N THR A 49 3.00 11.30 2.24
CA THR A 49 2.28 12.50 2.70
C THR A 49 2.17 12.59 4.22
N HIS A 50 2.39 11.48 4.94
CA HIS A 50 2.26 11.39 6.40
C HIS A 50 3.61 11.24 7.11
N TYR A 51 4.58 10.64 6.44
CA TYR A 51 5.89 10.31 6.99
C TYR A 51 6.97 10.79 6.03
N SER A 52 7.95 11.52 6.56
CA SER A 52 9.14 11.92 5.81
C SER A 52 9.99 10.70 5.45
N PRO A 53 10.77 10.76 4.35
CA PRO A 53 11.66 9.64 3.97
C PRO A 53 12.62 9.22 5.08
N THR A 54 13.08 10.16 5.90
CA THR A 54 13.95 9.90 7.04
C THR A 54 13.23 9.12 8.15
N GLU A 55 11.97 9.43 8.44
CA GLU A 55 11.14 8.66 9.39
C GLU A 55 10.88 7.25 8.91
N ILE A 56 10.62 7.07 7.61
CA ILE A 56 10.42 5.75 7.01
C ILE A 56 11.69 4.90 7.20
N VAL A 57 12.86 5.40 6.79
CA VAL A 57 14.14 4.70 6.96
C VAL A 57 14.41 4.42 8.44
N ARG A 58 14.11 5.37 9.33
CA ARG A 58 14.27 5.20 10.77
C ARG A 58 13.36 4.11 11.32
N ALA A 59 12.11 4.03 10.88
CA ALA A 59 11.18 2.98 11.29
C ALA A 59 11.70 1.59 10.91
N PHE A 60 12.22 1.41 9.69
CA PHE A 60 12.86 0.15 9.27
C PHE A 60 14.12 -0.17 10.08
N LYS A 61 14.97 0.83 10.36
CA LYS A 61 16.18 0.64 11.20
C LYS A 61 15.82 0.24 12.64
N LEU A 62 14.80 0.86 13.23
CA LEU A 62 14.31 0.57 14.57
C LEU A 62 13.64 -0.80 14.67
N ALA A 63 12.89 -1.21 13.65
CA ALA A 63 12.28 -2.53 13.60
C ALA A 63 13.34 -3.64 13.42
N GLY A 64 14.43 -3.34 12.71
CA GLY A 64 15.60 -4.21 12.60
C GLY A 64 16.38 -4.39 13.92
N ARG A 65 17.43 -5.23 13.90
CA ARG A 65 18.17 -5.62 15.11
C ARG A 65 19.20 -4.60 15.64
N LYS A 66 19.46 -3.49 14.93
CA LYS A 66 20.69 -2.69 15.14
C LYS A 66 20.51 -1.25 15.64
N SER A 67 19.30 -0.83 16.03
CA SER A 67 19.09 0.57 16.44
C SER A 67 18.71 0.65 17.91
N GLN A 68 19.44 1.49 18.66
CA GLN A 68 18.95 2.05 19.91
C GLN A 68 17.96 3.18 19.58
N GLY A 69 16.89 3.28 20.36
CA GLY A 69 15.83 4.27 20.21
C GLY A 69 15.10 4.44 21.53
N ASN A 70 14.47 5.59 21.74
CA ASN A 70 13.66 5.81 22.94
C ASN A 70 12.25 5.22 22.76
N LYS A 71 11.46 5.15 23.84
CA LYS A 71 10.08 4.63 23.81
C LYS A 71 9.20 5.35 22.77
N SER A 72 9.40 6.65 22.58
CA SER A 72 8.67 7.46 21.59
C SER A 72 8.99 7.03 20.15
N ASP A 73 10.26 6.78 19.85
CA ASP A 73 10.73 6.36 18.53
C ASP A 73 10.15 5.00 18.13
N TYR A 74 10.16 4.05 19.07
CA TYR A 74 9.55 2.74 18.84
C TYR A 74 8.04 2.81 18.64
N LYS A 75 7.35 3.69 19.37
CA LYS A 75 5.91 3.91 19.22
C LYS A 75 5.58 4.52 17.85
N ASN A 76 6.38 5.49 17.39
CA ASN A 76 6.22 6.10 16.07
C ASN A 76 6.49 5.10 14.94
N ALA A 77 7.54 4.29 15.07
CA ALA A 77 7.82 3.21 14.12
C ALA A 77 6.67 2.18 14.09
N TYR A 78 6.12 1.80 15.24
CA TYR A 78 4.98 0.87 15.31
C TYR A 78 3.75 1.46 14.62
N LEU A 79 3.46 2.73 14.86
CA LEU A 79 2.37 3.44 14.19
C LEU A 79 2.58 3.48 12.67
N PHE A 80 3.80 3.71 12.19
CA PHE A 80 4.12 3.65 10.75
C PHE A 80 3.73 2.29 10.12
N PHE A 81 4.18 1.17 10.70
CA PHE A 81 3.85 -0.17 10.15
C PHE A 81 2.36 -0.49 10.26
N LYS A 82 1.68 -0.04 11.33
CA LYS A 82 0.23 -0.15 11.48
C LYS A 82 -0.52 0.63 10.40
N THR A 83 -0.11 1.87 10.14
CA THR A 83 -0.69 2.71 9.08
C THR A 83 -0.45 2.08 7.70
N MET A 84 0.76 1.61 7.42
CA MET A 84 1.08 0.91 6.17
C MET A 84 0.21 -0.35 5.97
N GLN A 85 0.01 -1.15 7.02
CA GLN A 85 -0.90 -2.29 6.98
C GLN A 85 -2.33 -1.87 6.63
N GLN A 86 -2.86 -0.84 7.29
CA GLN A 86 -4.21 -0.34 7.04
C GLN A 86 -4.38 0.19 5.63
N LEU A 87 -3.37 0.90 5.09
CA LEU A 87 -3.39 1.40 3.72
C LEU A 87 -3.46 0.26 2.69
N PHE A 88 -2.69 -0.81 2.86
CA PHE A 88 -2.77 -1.97 1.97
C PHE A 88 -4.15 -2.63 2.01
N ILE A 89 -4.79 -2.71 3.18
CA ILE A 89 -6.18 -3.22 3.31
C ILE A 89 -7.17 -2.31 2.57
N VAL A 90 -7.05 -0.99 2.71
CA VAL A 90 -7.91 -0.03 2.01
C VAL A 90 -7.72 -0.11 0.50
N ILE A 91 -6.46 -0.17 0.02
CA ILE A 91 -6.15 -0.33 -1.40
C ILE A 91 -6.74 -1.62 -1.95
N MET A 92 -6.70 -2.71 -1.19
CA MET A 92 -7.32 -3.98 -1.57
C MET A 92 -8.84 -3.86 -1.68
N LEU A 93 -9.50 -3.26 -0.67
CA LEU A 93 -10.95 -3.10 -0.65
C LEU A 93 -11.48 -2.17 -1.75
N ILE A 94 -10.78 -1.09 -2.04
CA ILE A 94 -11.18 -0.12 -3.08
C ILE A 94 -10.73 -0.57 -4.47
N GLY A 95 -9.54 -1.16 -4.56
CA GLY A 95 -8.93 -1.57 -5.83
C GLY A 95 -9.73 -2.67 -6.52
N ILE A 96 -10.27 -3.64 -5.78
CA ILE A 96 -11.04 -4.75 -6.39
C ILE A 96 -12.27 -4.25 -7.16
N PRO A 97 -13.19 -3.45 -6.58
CA PRO A 97 -14.32 -2.88 -7.31
C PRO A 97 -13.87 -2.02 -8.50
N VAL A 98 -12.87 -1.15 -8.32
CA VAL A 98 -12.39 -0.26 -9.38
C VAL A 98 -11.86 -1.07 -10.57
N LEU A 99 -11.01 -2.06 -10.32
CA LEU A 99 -10.44 -2.93 -11.35
C LEU A 99 -11.50 -3.79 -12.02
N THR A 100 -12.48 -4.27 -11.26
CA THR A 100 -13.60 -5.08 -11.79
C THR A 100 -14.47 -4.24 -12.73
N ILE A 101 -14.89 -3.04 -12.30
CA ILE A 101 -15.68 -2.11 -13.11
C ILE A 101 -14.91 -1.73 -14.37
N TRP A 102 -13.63 -1.40 -14.24
CA TRP A 102 -12.79 -1.06 -15.39
C TRP A 102 -12.64 -2.24 -16.36
N SER A 103 -12.48 -3.46 -15.86
CA SER A 103 -12.34 -4.65 -16.72
C SER A 103 -13.63 -4.99 -17.46
N LEU A 104 -14.80 -4.67 -16.89
CA LEU A 104 -16.11 -4.93 -17.47
C LEU A 104 -16.62 -3.80 -18.38
N ALA A 105 -16.36 -2.54 -18.01
CA ALA A 105 -16.92 -1.36 -18.67
C ALA A 105 -15.87 -0.50 -19.38
N GLY A 106 -14.59 -0.83 -19.26
CA GLY A 106 -13.50 -0.12 -19.91
C GLY A 106 -13.49 -0.33 -21.43
N PRO A 107 -12.82 0.55 -22.19
CA PRO A 107 -12.68 0.42 -23.64
C PRO A 107 -11.85 -0.82 -23.97
N GLN A 108 -12.52 -1.91 -24.35
CA GLN A 108 -11.89 -3.17 -24.72
C GLN A 108 -12.02 -3.42 -26.23
N THR A 109 -10.90 -3.79 -26.87
CA THR A 109 -10.87 -4.17 -28.30
C THR A 109 -11.37 -5.60 -28.52
N LYS A 110 -11.46 -6.41 -27.47
CA LYS A 110 -11.96 -7.79 -27.47
C LYS A 110 -12.86 -8.02 -26.26
N PRO A 111 -13.87 -8.89 -26.35
CA PRO A 111 -14.69 -9.22 -25.18
C PRO A 111 -13.80 -9.75 -24.05
N PRO A 112 -13.96 -9.24 -22.81
CA PRO A 112 -13.09 -9.62 -21.71
C PRO A 112 -13.27 -11.10 -21.39
N GLN A 113 -12.16 -11.83 -21.37
CA GLN A 113 -12.18 -13.23 -20.96
C GLN A 113 -12.35 -13.28 -19.43
N ILE A 114 -13.32 -14.07 -18.95
CA ILE A 114 -13.60 -14.22 -17.51
C ILE A 114 -12.33 -14.59 -16.72
N ALA A 115 -11.49 -15.46 -17.29
CA ALA A 115 -10.21 -15.85 -16.70
C ALA A 115 -9.27 -14.65 -16.45
N HIS A 116 -9.26 -13.66 -17.33
CA HIS A 116 -8.44 -12.46 -17.18
C HIS A 116 -8.93 -11.58 -16.03
N ILE A 117 -10.24 -11.36 -15.92
CA ILE A 117 -10.86 -10.59 -14.83
C ILE A 117 -10.53 -11.26 -13.48
N ILE A 118 -10.69 -12.57 -13.39
CA ILE A 118 -10.37 -13.34 -12.18
C ILE A 118 -8.89 -13.18 -11.83
N ALA A 119 -7.98 -13.27 -12.80
CA ALA A 119 -6.54 -13.10 -12.56
C ALA A 119 -6.21 -11.70 -12.01
N ILE A 120 -6.85 -10.64 -12.53
CA ILE A 120 -6.69 -9.27 -12.02
C ILE A 120 -7.16 -9.17 -10.56
N ILE A 121 -8.34 -9.69 -10.26
CA ILE A 121 -8.91 -9.64 -8.89
C ILE A 121 -8.02 -10.40 -7.90
N VAL A 122 -7.60 -11.61 -8.27
CA VAL A 122 -6.69 -12.41 -7.44
C VAL A 122 -5.37 -11.68 -7.21
N GLY A 123 -4.78 -11.07 -8.25
CA GLY A 123 -3.56 -10.27 -8.11
C GLY A 123 -3.75 -9.05 -7.21
N ALA A 124 -4.85 -8.31 -7.38
CA ALA A 124 -5.19 -7.13 -6.59
C ALA A 124 -5.39 -7.44 -5.10
N PHE A 125 -5.81 -8.66 -4.77
CA PHE A 125 -5.91 -9.15 -3.39
C PHE A 125 -4.59 -9.71 -2.86
N LEU A 126 -3.94 -10.57 -3.66
CA LEU A 126 -2.78 -11.33 -3.22
C LEU A 126 -1.57 -10.44 -2.97
N TYR A 127 -1.28 -9.48 -3.84
CA TYR A 127 -0.07 -8.66 -3.69
C TYR A 127 -0.06 -7.78 -2.42
N PRO A 128 -1.11 -6.98 -2.11
CA PRO A 128 -1.15 -6.26 -0.84
C PRO A 128 -1.08 -7.19 0.37
N LEU A 129 -1.71 -8.36 0.29
CA LEU A 129 -1.68 -9.35 1.35
C LEU A 129 -0.26 -9.87 1.60
N LEU A 130 0.51 -10.16 0.56
CA LEU A 130 1.92 -10.55 0.68
C LEU A 130 2.75 -9.45 1.37
N PHE A 131 2.52 -8.18 1.03
CA PHE A 131 3.19 -7.07 1.73
C PHE A 131 2.80 -6.99 3.20
N ILE A 132 1.53 -7.19 3.53
CA ILE A 132 1.10 -7.22 4.94
C ILE A 132 1.80 -8.36 5.69
N LEU A 133 1.80 -9.58 5.11
CA LEU A 133 2.35 -10.78 5.75
C LEU A 133 3.88 -10.73 5.89
N PHE A 134 4.60 -10.31 4.85
CA PHE A 134 6.06 -10.37 4.83
C PHE A 134 6.75 -9.09 5.29
N LEU A 135 6.05 -7.94 5.27
CA LEU A 135 6.60 -6.64 5.65
C LEU A 135 5.93 -6.13 6.92
N CYS A 136 4.63 -5.84 6.89
CA CYS A 136 3.98 -5.12 7.98
C CYS A 136 3.96 -5.91 9.29
N LEU A 137 3.49 -7.17 9.25
CA LEU A 137 3.35 -8.01 10.43
C LEU A 137 4.68 -8.27 11.15
N PRO A 138 5.75 -8.78 10.51
CA PRO A 138 6.98 -9.11 11.22
C PRO A 138 7.64 -7.88 11.84
N PHE A 139 7.67 -6.74 11.13
CA PHE A 139 8.25 -5.51 11.67
C PHE A 139 7.39 -4.91 12.80
N LYS A 140 6.07 -4.92 12.66
CA LYS A 140 5.15 -4.48 13.71
C LYS A 140 5.30 -5.32 14.98
N SER A 141 5.30 -6.66 14.86
CA SER A 141 5.49 -7.56 16.00
C SER A 141 6.87 -7.42 16.65
N ALA A 142 7.92 -7.20 15.86
CA ALA A 142 9.25 -6.93 16.39
C ALA A 142 9.30 -5.63 17.21
N LEU A 143 8.63 -4.57 16.75
CA LEU A 143 8.55 -3.30 17.47
C LEU A 143 7.69 -3.38 18.72
N GLU A 144 6.58 -4.12 18.67
CA GLU A 144 5.71 -4.37 19.82
C GLU A 144 6.46 -5.09 20.94
N LYS A 145 7.24 -6.12 20.60
CA LYS A 145 8.11 -6.80 21.56
C LYS A 145 9.08 -5.85 22.24
N LYS A 146 9.77 -5.01 21.46
CA LYS A 146 10.73 -4.02 21.99
C LYS A 146 10.07 -2.93 22.83
N LEU A 147 8.84 -2.53 22.50
CA LEU A 147 8.07 -1.58 23.30
C LEU A 147 7.79 -2.15 24.68
N ASN A 148 7.40 -3.42 24.76
CA ASN A 148 7.10 -4.10 26.01
C ASN A 148 8.35 -4.31 26.89
N GLU A 149 9.53 -4.45 26.28
CA GLU A 149 10.81 -4.54 27.01
C GLU A 149 11.24 -3.19 27.63
N LEU A 150 10.60 -2.08 27.24
CA LEU A 150 10.87 -0.72 27.71
C LEU A 150 9.81 -0.20 28.70
N GLU A 151 8.79 -1.00 29.02
CA GLU A 151 7.77 -0.70 30.05
C GLU A 151 8.15 -1.32 31.39
#